data_AF-A0A537TKW1-F1
#
_entry.id   AF-A0A537TKW1-F1
#
_cell.length_a   1.000
_cell.length_b   1.000
_cell.length_c   1.000
_cell.angle_alpha   90.00
_cell.angle_beta   90.00
_cell.angle_gamma   90.00
#
_symmetry.space_group_name_H-M   'P 1'
#
loop_
_entity.id
_entity.type
_entity.pdbx_description
1 polymer ?
#
loop_
_entity_poly.entity_id
_entity_poly.type
_entity_poly.pdbx_seq_one_letter_code
_entity_poly.pdbx_strand_id
1 'polypeptide(L)' 'MPQCPICKSEAEEIDLGLFDGAGFSCKRHGEFRVASSVFKESRARTRQQWENALVLAERRAALGTRPLITTYDF' A
#
# COMPACT_ATOMS: atom_id res chain seq x y z
N MET A 1 11.40 1.86 12.60
CA MET A 1 10.25 0.95 12.47
C MET A 1 9.48 1.35 11.23
N PRO A 2 8.98 0.41 10.42
CA PRO A 2 8.20 0.73 9.24
C PRO A 2 6.94 1.51 9.64
N GLN A 3 6.52 2.43 8.76
CA GLN A 3 5.31 3.21 8.97
C GLN A 3 4.35 2.94 7.82
N CYS A 4 3.07 2.80 8.15
CA CYS A 4 2.02 2.71 7.15
C CYS A 4 2.03 3.97 6.27
N PRO A 5 2.17 3.87 4.93
CA PRO A 5 2.18 5.05 4.07
C PRO A 5 0.87 5.85 4.11
N ILE A 6 -0.24 5.22 4.52
CA ILE A 6 -1.59 5.78 4.58
C ILE A 6 -1.80 6.63 5.85
N CYS A 7 -1.71 6.04 7.05
CA CYS A 7 -1.98 6.75 8.32
C CYS A 7 -0.73 7.17 9.11
N LYS A 8 0.48 6.83 8.64
CA LYS A 8 1.77 7.09 9.32
C LYS A 8 1.92 6.42 10.69
N SER A 9 0.95 5.60 11.11
CA SER A 9 1.08 4.74 12.28
C SER A 9 2.10 3.64 12.02
N GLU A 10 2.61 3.06 13.10
CA GLU A 10 3.48 1.88 13.06
C GLU A 10 2.84 0.75 12.23
N ALA A 11 3.67 0.12 11.41
CA ALA A 11 3.30 -1.04 10.60
C ALA A 11 4.49 -2.00 10.56
N GLU A 12 4.20 -3.27 10.33
CA GLU A 12 5.22 -4.27 10.01
C GLU A 12 5.44 -4.27 8.50
N GLU A 13 6.69 -4.44 8.06
CA GLU A 13 7.00 -4.64 6.65
C GLU A 13 6.91 -6.13 6.34
N ILE A 14 6.16 -6.48 5.31
CA ILE A 14 5.92 -7.86 4.87
C ILE A 14 6.30 -8.03 3.41
N ASP A 15 6.43 -9.27 2.95
CA ASP A 15 6.77 -9.62 1.56
C ASP A 15 8.08 -8.96 1.06
N LEU A 16 9.01 -8.69 1.98
CA LEU A 16 10.35 -8.14 1.72
C LEU A 16 11.09 -8.99 0.69
N GLY A 17 11.47 -8.37 -0.43
CA GLY A 17 12.23 -9.03 -1.50
C GLY A 17 11.44 -10.01 -2.37
N LEU A 18 10.12 -10.12 -2.18
CA LEU A 18 9.27 -11.03 -2.98
C LEU A 18 8.73 -10.38 -4.27
N PHE A 19 8.80 -9.05 -4.40
CA PHE A 19 8.34 -8.30 -5.56
C PHE A 19 8.92 -6.88 -5.58
N ASP A 20 8.72 -6.15 -6.69
CA ASP A 20 9.13 -4.76 -6.85
C ASP A 20 8.20 -3.79 -6.08
N GLY A 21 8.34 -3.78 -4.76
CA GLY A 21 7.58 -2.91 -3.87
C GLY A 21 7.83 -3.19 -2.41
N ALA A 22 6.93 -2.69 -1.57
CA ALA A 22 6.92 -2.94 -0.13
C ALA A 22 5.54 -3.41 0.30
N GLY A 23 5.50 -4.47 1.11
CA GLY A 23 4.30 -4.92 1.79
C GLY A 23 4.21 -4.32 3.19
N PHE A 24 3.00 -4.02 3.64
CA PHE A 24 2.74 -3.45 4.96
C PHE A 24 1.62 -4.25 5.65
N SER A 25 1.84 -4.58 6.92
CA SER A 25 0.79 -5.01 7.84
C SER A 25 0.51 -3.88 8.83
N CYS A 26 -0.63 -3.23 8.67
CA CYS A 26 -1.06 -2.11 9.51
C CYS A 26 -2.31 -2.48 10.30
N LYS A 27 -2.33 -2.22 11.61
CA LYS A 27 -3.51 -2.49 12.46
C LYS A 27 -4.80 -1.80 11.99
N ARG A 28 -4.70 -0.70 11.22
CA ARG A 28 -5.86 0.05 10.72
C ARG A 28 -6.28 -0.31 9.30
N HIS A 29 -5.33 -0.64 8.43
CA HIS A 29 -5.57 -0.85 6.99
C HIS A 29 -5.33 -2.29 6.53
N GLY A 30 -5.06 -3.20 7.47
CA GLY A 30 -4.75 -4.58 7.18
C GLY A 30 -3.43 -4.76 6.45
N GLU A 31 -3.34 -5.88 5.74
CA GLU A 31 -2.18 -6.26 4.93
C GLU A 31 -2.37 -5.81 3.49
N PHE A 32 -1.44 -5.02 2.97
CA PHE A 32 -1.46 -4.53 1.59
C PHE A 32 -0.05 -4.36 1.05
N ARG A 33 0.07 -4.24 -0.28
CA ARG A 33 1.32 -4.02 -1.00
C ARG A 33 1.29 -2.69 -1.71
N VAL A 34 2.45 -2.09 -1.90
CA VAL A 34 2.64 -0.85 -2.67
C VAL A 34 3.78 -1.06 -3.64
N ALA A 35 3.53 -0.85 -4.94
CA ALA A 35 4.56 -0.96 -5.96
C ALA A 35 5.63 0.12 -5.80
N SER A 36 6.90 -0.20 -6.08
CA SER A 36 8.02 0.74 -5.94
C SER A 36 7.85 2.03 -6.78
N SER A 37 7.15 1.95 -7.91
CA SER A 37 6.81 3.11 -8.75
C SER A 37 6.01 4.17 -8.00
N VAL A 38 5.15 3.76 -7.07
CA VAL A 38 4.31 4.62 -6.26
C VAL A 38 5.15 5.51 -5.34
N PHE A 39 6.29 5.01 -4.85
CA PHE A 39 7.24 5.76 -4.01
C PHE A 39 8.19 6.66 -4.80
N LYS A 40 8.37 6.39 -6.10
CA LYS A 40 9.22 7.22 -6.99
C LYS A 40 8.52 8.49 -7.44
N GLU A 41 7.20 8.58 -7.32
CA GLU A 41 6.47 9.80 -7.60
C GLU A 41 6.77 10.87 -6.54
N SER A 42 7.14 12.07 -6.99
CA SER A 42 7.42 13.22 -6.11
C SER A 42 6.16 13.87 -5.53
N ARG A 43 4.98 13.48 -6.02
CA ARG A 43 3.70 14.05 -5.60
C ARG A 43 3.31 13.50 -4.22
N ALA A 44 3.31 14.39 -3.23
CA ALA A 44 2.70 14.07 -1.93
C ALA A 44 1.21 13.75 -2.12
N ARG A 45 0.75 12.65 -1.53
CA ARG A 45 -0.65 12.22 -1.58
C ARG A 45 -1.27 12.29 -0.19
N THR A 46 -2.50 12.79 -0.13
CA THR A 46 -3.24 12.89 1.14
C THR A 46 -3.62 11.51 1.65
N ARG A 47 -3.91 11.41 2.94
CA ARG A 47 -4.41 10.17 3.54
C ARG A 47 -5.65 9.64 2.80
N GLN A 48 -6.58 10.52 2.45
CA GLN A 48 -7.79 10.13 1.72
C GLN A 48 -7.49 9.57 0.33
N GLN A 49 -6.52 10.12 -0.39
CA GLN A 49 -6.09 9.57 -1.68
C GLN A 49 -5.52 8.15 -1.52
N TRP A 50 -4.73 7.93 -0.47
CA TRP A 50 -4.23 6.59 -0.14
C TRP A 50 -5.33 5.60 0.24
N GLU A 51 -6.30 6.02 1.06
CA GLU A 51 -7.43 5.17 1.45
C GLU A 51 -8.28 4.80 0.21
N ASN A 52 -8.54 5.77 -0.68
CA ASN A 52 -9.22 5.49 -1.95
C ASN A 52 -8.42 4.53 -2.84
N ALA A 53 -7.10 4.72 -2.93
CA ALA A 53 -6.22 3.85 -3.70
C ALA A 53 -6.22 2.42 -3.17
N LEU A 54 -6.23 2.24 -1.84
CA LEU A 54 -6.36 0.93 -1.22
C LEU A 54 -7.70 0.27 -1.58
N VAL A 55 -8.81 1.01 -1.51
CA VAL A 55 -10.13 0.50 -1.90
C VAL A 55 -10.17 0.08 -3.38
N LEU A 56 -9.53 0.82 -4.28
CA LEU A 56 -9.42 0.44 -5.69
C LEU A 56 -8.56 -0.83 -5.87
N ALA A 57 -7.45 -0.93 -5.15
CA ALA A 57 -6.59 -2.11 -5.17
C ALA A 57 -7.30 -3.36 -4.62
N GLU A 58 -8.08 -3.23 -3.54
CA GLU A 58 -8.91 -4.30 -2.96
C GLU A 58 -9.94 -4.83 -3.95
N ARG A 59 -10.61 -3.94 -4.70
CA ARG A 59 -11.59 -4.34 -5.72
C ARG A 59 -10.99 -5.13 -6.88
N ARG A 60 -9.71 -4.91 -7.19
CA ARG A 60 -8.99 -5.65 -8.25
C ARG A 60 -8.31 -6.92 -7.74
N ALA A 61 -8.05 -7.01 -6.43
CA ALA A 61 -7.38 -8.16 -5.86
C ALA A 61 -8.24 -9.42 -6.03
N ALA A 62 -7.60 -10.52 -6.42
CA ALA A 62 -8.26 -11.82 -6.41
C ALA A 62 -8.53 -12.26 -4.96
N LEU A 63 -9.57 -13.07 -4.75
CA LEU A 63 -9.86 -13.64 -3.43
C LEU A 63 -8.63 -14.36 -2.86
N GLY A 64 -8.28 -14.03 -1.61
CA GLY A 64 -7.11 -14.60 -0.93
C GLY A 64 -5.76 -13.96 -1.31
N THR A 65 -5.75 -12.95 -2.17
CA THR A 65 -4.53 -12.18 -2.49
C THR A 65 -4.54 -10.83 -1.78
N ARG A 66 -3.34 -10.35 -1.41
CA ARG A 66 -3.20 -9.00 -0.84
C ARG A 66 -3.40 -7.94 -1.91
N PRO A 67 -4.12 -6.85 -1.63
CA PRO A 67 -4.25 -5.74 -2.56
C PRO A 67 -2.88 -5.12 -2.87
N LEU A 68 -2.65 -4.81 -4.14
CA LEU A 68 -1.45 -4.11 -4.61
C LEU A 68 -1.84 -2.72 -5.12
N ILE A 69 -1.43 -1.70 -4.37
CA ILE A 69 -1.52 -0.31 -4.76
C ILE A 69 -0.44 -0.01 -5.81
N THR A 70 -0.88 0.55 -6.92
CA THR A 70 -0.05 0.98 -8.05
C THR A 70 -0.26 2.46 -8.33
N THR A 71 0.47 3.01 -9.30
CA THR A 71 0.33 4.41 -9.70
C THR A 71 -1.02 4.69 -10.36
N TYR A 72 -1.69 3.68 -10.91
CA TYR A 72 -3.03 3.80 -11.52
C TYR A 72 -4.16 3.99 -10.50
N ASP A 73 -3.88 3.87 -9.20
CA ASP A 73 -4.86 4.03 -8.13
C ASP A 73 -5.01 5.46 -7.62
N PHE A 74 -4.21 6.40 -8.14
CA PHE A 74 -4.12 7.79 -7.70
C PHE A 74 -4.45 8.78 -8.81
#